data_AF-A0A4R6GNN2-F1
#
_entry.id   AF-A0A4R6GNN2-F1
#
_cell.length_a   1.000
_cell.length_b   1.000
_cell.length_c   1.000
_cell.angle_alpha   90.00
_cell.angle_beta   90.00
_cell.angle_gamma   90.00
#
_symmetry.space_group_name_H-M   'P 1'
#
loop_
_entity.id
_entity.type
_entity.pdbx_description
1 polymer ?
#
loop_
_entity_poly.entity_id
_entity_poly.type
_entity_poly.pdbx_seq_one_letter_code
_entity_poly.pdbx_strand_id
1 'polypeptide(L)'
;MIKLSRQLLSLLFFLTVVVAAQAQYTETKEFQKRFAVEPETAIEISNKYGKVELVTWDKDSVLFDIRMKVEERKMNRLDRTLNNIDFDFTSSSHYLIARTIVDKNKSQLEAEFQRFKETLLQADGTIEIDYKVWVPASNSLKVENKFGDIYIDDYNGPITIGLSNGKLKAHDLTNQATIKLNFADASINSMKKGRIFTNYSDFYLKKADDIRISSKSSEIEIIESKSLTIDSRRDKFRLRESEQVEADASFTSFRLNKLIDRGTFRFAYGDLELEQIAPDFSDLYIQSRTTDVSLFFSPEAKFNFELTESKVDVTLGRELKQTDKEVIDSKNSSNRIKGYFKQETDKKHKVQINATAGSIRIFSN
;
A
#
# COMPACT_ATOMS: atom_id res chain seq x y z
N MET A 1 -18.74 32.52 -78.95
CA MET A 1 -17.50 33.27 -79.29
C MET A 1 -16.71 33.46 -78.00
N ILE A 2 -15.46 33.07 -77.74
CA ILE A 2 -14.37 32.43 -78.48
C ILE A 2 -13.50 31.66 -77.44
N LYS A 3 -13.25 30.37 -77.76
CA LYS A 3 -12.11 29.46 -77.52
C LYS A 3 -11.34 29.37 -76.17
N LEU A 4 -11.34 28.14 -75.66
CA LEU A 4 -10.26 27.39 -75.01
C LEU A 4 -8.88 27.50 -75.71
N SER A 5 -7.80 27.49 -74.91
CA SER A 5 -6.60 26.63 -75.12
C SER A 5 -5.73 26.60 -73.84
N ARG A 6 -5.69 25.49 -73.10
CA ARG A 6 -4.58 24.52 -73.05
C ARG A 6 -3.18 25.15 -72.97
N GLN A 7 -2.63 25.22 -71.76
CA GLN A 7 -1.26 24.74 -71.50
C GLN A 7 -1.23 23.92 -70.19
N LEU A 8 -1.00 22.61 -70.37
CA LEU A 8 -0.46 21.69 -69.37
C LEU A 8 1.01 22.07 -69.13
N LEU A 9 1.47 22.04 -67.87
CA LEU A 9 2.55 21.14 -67.46
C LEU A 9 2.67 21.14 -65.92
N SER A 10 2.26 20.02 -65.32
CA SER A 10 2.95 19.36 -64.20
C SER A 10 3.73 20.24 -63.20
N LEU A 11 3.12 20.55 -62.05
CA LEU A 11 3.89 20.74 -60.83
C LEU A 11 3.29 19.89 -59.71
N LEU A 12 3.75 18.64 -59.73
CA LEU A 12 4.03 17.76 -58.62
C LEU A 12 3.49 18.23 -57.26
N PHE A 13 2.48 17.52 -56.79
CA PHE A 13 2.00 17.49 -55.41
C PHE A 13 3.12 16.95 -54.51
N PHE A 14 4.10 17.78 -54.15
CA PHE A 14 4.98 17.51 -53.01
C PHE A 14 4.21 17.86 -51.75
N LEU A 15 3.37 16.92 -51.31
CA LEU A 15 2.96 16.84 -49.93
C LEU A 15 4.20 16.42 -49.12
N THR A 16 5.11 17.37 -48.88
CA THR A 16 6.09 17.22 -47.81
C THR A 16 5.28 17.30 -46.53
N VAL A 17 4.90 16.13 -46.00
CA VAL A 17 4.70 16.00 -44.57
C VAL A 17 6.07 16.29 -43.98
N VAL A 18 6.33 17.56 -43.68
CA VAL A 18 7.41 17.95 -42.79
C VAL A 18 6.96 17.41 -41.45
N VAL A 19 7.36 16.17 -41.13
CA VAL A 19 7.47 15.75 -39.74
C VAL A 19 8.54 16.67 -39.18
N ALA A 20 8.11 17.80 -38.62
CA ALA A 20 8.98 18.65 -37.84
C ALA A 20 9.40 17.80 -36.64
N ALA A 21 10.55 17.14 -36.76
CA ALA A 21 11.26 16.61 -35.62
C ALA A 21 11.57 17.83 -34.74
N GLN A 22 10.72 18.07 -33.73
CA GLN A 22 10.98 19.12 -32.78
C GLN A 22 12.29 18.77 -32.08
N ALA A 23 13.29 19.63 -32.21
CA ALA A 23 14.58 19.43 -31.57
C ALA A 23 14.36 19.32 -30.05
N GLN A 24 14.70 18.17 -29.49
CA GLN A 24 14.71 17.92 -28.06
C GLN A 24 16.15 18.11 -27.59
N TYR A 25 16.32 19.00 -26.62
CA TYR A 25 17.60 19.27 -25.97
C TYR A 25 17.63 18.44 -24.68
N THR A 26 18.69 17.67 -24.50
CA THR A 26 18.87 16.79 -23.34
C THR A 26 20.23 17.07 -22.72
N GLU A 27 20.24 17.28 -21.40
CA GLU A 27 21.47 17.43 -20.62
C GLU A 27 21.46 16.44 -19.47
N THR A 28 22.62 15.84 -19.17
CA THR A 28 22.81 14.89 -18.07
C THR A 28 23.94 15.35 -17.18
N LYS A 29 23.68 15.40 -15.86
CA LYS A 29 24.68 15.68 -14.83
C LYS A 29 24.76 14.50 -13.89
N GLU A 30 25.98 14.05 -13.65
CA GLU A 30 26.28 12.97 -12.71
C GLU A 30 27.23 13.52 -11.66
N PHE A 31 26.97 13.21 -10.40
CA PHE A 31 27.88 13.55 -9.32
C PHE A 31 27.77 12.55 -8.18
N GLN A 32 28.91 12.35 -7.52
CA GLN A 32 29.05 11.43 -6.40
C GLN A 32 29.47 12.19 -5.14
N LYS A 33 28.85 11.84 -4.01
CA LYS A 33 29.18 12.40 -2.69
C LYS A 33 29.25 11.29 -1.65
N ARG A 34 30.31 11.29 -0.85
CA ARG A 34 30.51 10.34 0.24
C ARG A 34 30.57 11.07 1.56
N PHE A 35 29.88 10.54 2.57
CA PHE A 35 29.87 11.05 3.94
C PHE A 35 30.17 9.92 4.90
N ALA A 36 31.08 10.14 5.85
CA ALA A 36 31.23 9.22 6.98
C ALA A 36 29.97 9.32 7.87
N VAL A 37 29.55 8.19 8.45
CA VAL A 37 28.41 8.13 9.36
C VAL A 37 28.76 7.29 10.58
N GLU A 38 28.25 7.69 11.74
CA GLU A 38 28.29 6.89 12.95
C GLU A 38 27.11 5.90 12.96
N PRO A 39 27.15 4.83 13.78
CA PRO A 39 26.05 3.87 13.87
C PRO A 39 24.68 4.51 14.22
N GLU A 40 24.68 5.59 14.99
CA GLU A 40 23.49 6.31 15.44
C GLU A 40 23.08 7.47 14.51
N THR A 41 23.85 7.75 13.45
CA THR A 41 23.53 8.83 12.52
C THR A 41 22.21 8.51 11.79
N ALA A 42 21.23 9.43 11.88
CA ALA A 42 19.97 9.32 11.16
C ALA A 42 20.12 9.80 9.71
N ILE A 43 19.72 8.96 8.75
CA ILE A 43 19.85 9.25 7.32
C ILE A 43 18.48 9.61 6.75
N GLU A 44 18.36 10.77 6.10
CA GLU A 44 17.17 11.21 5.40
C GLU A 44 17.48 11.47 3.92
N ILE A 45 16.71 10.84 3.04
CA ILE A 45 16.82 10.98 1.59
C ILE A 45 15.46 11.46 1.08
N SER A 46 15.43 12.63 0.43
CA SER A 46 14.21 13.16 -0.19
C SER A 46 14.44 13.46 -1.66
N ASN A 47 13.72 12.73 -2.51
CA ASN A 47 13.70 12.96 -3.94
C ASN A 47 12.28 13.34 -4.40
N LYS A 48 12.18 14.00 -5.56
CA LYS A 48 10.89 14.37 -6.16
C LYS A 48 10.63 13.60 -7.46
N TYR A 49 11.64 13.42 -8.31
CA TYR A 49 11.47 12.87 -9.65
C TYR A 49 12.56 11.85 -9.94
N GLY A 50 12.20 10.62 -10.28
CA GLY A 50 13.16 9.54 -10.54
C GLY A 50 13.22 8.53 -9.40
N LYS A 51 13.97 7.45 -9.62
CA LYS A 51 14.01 6.31 -8.70
C LYS A 51 15.00 6.54 -7.57
N VAL A 52 14.78 5.87 -6.45
CA VAL A 52 15.73 5.75 -5.35
C VAL A 52 16.07 4.29 -5.15
N GLU A 53 17.30 3.91 -5.48
CA GLU A 53 17.85 2.57 -5.26
C GLU A 53 18.76 2.59 -4.03
N LEU A 54 18.40 1.82 -3.00
CA LEU A 54 19.15 1.67 -1.77
C LEU A 54 19.85 0.32 -1.73
N VAL A 55 21.17 0.36 -1.64
CA VAL A 55 22.03 -0.82 -1.56
C VAL A 55 22.71 -0.83 -0.20
N THR A 56 22.60 -1.93 0.54
CA THR A 56 23.31 -2.05 1.81
C THR A 56 24.76 -2.49 1.62
N TRP A 57 25.64 -2.02 2.50
CA TRP A 57 27.05 -2.40 2.50
C TRP A 57 27.68 -2.40 3.90
N ASP A 58 28.83 -3.04 4.03
CA ASP A 58 29.60 -3.09 5.28
C ASP A 58 30.68 -1.99 5.28
N LYS A 59 30.24 -0.73 5.38
CA LYS A 59 31.10 0.46 5.50
C LYS A 59 30.44 1.48 6.41
N ASP A 60 31.25 2.26 7.11
CA ASP A 60 30.88 3.40 7.97
C ASP A 60 30.64 4.70 7.18
N SER A 61 30.14 4.58 5.95
CA SER A 61 29.87 5.73 5.10
C SER A 61 28.62 5.55 4.28
N VAL A 62 28.06 6.66 3.83
CA VAL A 62 26.99 6.72 2.83
C VAL A 62 27.56 7.29 1.55
N LEU A 63 27.30 6.64 0.42
CA LEU A 63 27.66 7.12 -0.90
C LEU A 63 26.39 7.41 -1.68
N PHE A 64 26.23 8.65 -2.12
CA PHE A 64 25.23 9.07 -3.08
C PHE A 64 25.86 9.10 -4.46
N ASP A 65 25.25 8.38 -5.41
CA ASP A 65 25.48 8.50 -6.84
C ASP A 65 24.19 9.00 -7.48
N ILE A 66 24.23 10.24 -7.95
CA ILE A 66 23.04 10.95 -8.42
C ILE A 66 23.20 11.26 -9.89
N ARG A 67 22.21 10.85 -10.67
CA ARG A 67 22.12 11.11 -12.11
C ARG A 67 20.89 11.94 -12.40
N MET A 68 21.10 13.20 -12.76
CA MET A 68 20.05 14.10 -13.20
C MET A 68 20.05 14.19 -14.71
N LYS A 69 18.90 13.92 -15.33
CA LYS A 69 18.65 14.10 -16.76
C LYS A 69 17.48 15.05 -16.94
N VAL A 70 17.67 16.08 -17.75
CA VAL A 70 16.61 17.05 -18.10
C VAL A 70 16.47 17.08 -19.62
N GLU A 71 15.24 16.95 -20.11
CA GLU A 71 14.92 17.06 -21.54
C GLU A 71 13.87 18.14 -21.78
N GLU A 72 14.12 19.02 -22.73
CA GLU A 72 13.28 20.18 -23.04
C GLU A 72 13.28 20.48 -24.54
N ARG A 73 12.21 21.09 -25.05
CA ARG A 73 12.11 21.47 -26.49
C ARG A 73 12.89 22.73 -26.87
N LYS A 74 13.39 23.49 -25.89
CA LYS A 74 14.09 24.77 -26.11
C LYS A 74 15.28 24.89 -25.16
N MET A 75 16.46 25.25 -25.68
CA MET A 75 17.68 25.44 -24.89
C MET A 75 17.47 26.40 -23.70
N ASN A 76 16.84 27.57 -23.93
CA ASN A 76 16.58 28.51 -22.84
C ASN A 76 15.68 27.96 -21.72
N ARG A 77 14.81 26.97 -22.01
CA ARG A 77 14.03 26.28 -20.96
C ARG A 77 14.89 25.26 -20.24
N LEU A 78 15.70 24.49 -20.98
CA LEU A 78 16.66 23.55 -20.42
C LEU A 78 17.57 24.22 -19.39
N ASP A 79 18.20 25.34 -19.75
CA ASP A 79 19.09 26.08 -18.84
C ASP A 79 18.36 26.57 -17.58
N ARG A 80 17.12 27.04 -17.72
CA ARG A 80 16.31 27.48 -16.58
C ARG A 80 15.96 26.32 -15.66
N THR A 81 15.55 25.19 -16.23
CA THR A 81 15.21 23.98 -15.45
C THR A 81 16.45 23.46 -14.72
N LEU A 82 17.59 23.35 -15.40
CA LEU A 82 18.86 22.92 -14.80
C LEU A 82 19.31 23.84 -13.65
N ASN A 83 19.08 25.16 -13.76
CA ASN A 83 19.46 26.12 -12.72
C ASN A 83 18.51 26.14 -11.52
N ASN A 84 17.28 25.64 -11.68
CA ASN A 84 16.27 25.58 -10.62
C ASN A 84 16.33 24.31 -9.78
N ILE A 85 17.14 23.33 -10.18
CA ILE A 85 17.36 22.09 -9.45
C ILE A 85 18.66 22.21 -8.63
N ASP A 86 18.59 21.90 -7.34
CA ASP A 86 19.74 21.72 -6.46
C ASP A 86 19.74 20.40 -5.73
N PHE A 87 20.90 20.12 -5.15
CA PHE A 87 21.10 19.03 -4.21
C PHE A 87 21.69 19.58 -2.92
N ASP A 88 20.85 19.62 -1.88
CA ASP A 88 21.28 20.03 -0.54
C ASP A 88 21.72 18.82 0.27
N PHE A 89 22.91 18.92 0.84
CA PHE A 89 23.48 17.91 1.73
C PHE A 89 23.84 18.57 3.06
N THR A 90 23.14 18.18 4.12
CA THR A 90 23.47 18.62 5.48
C THR A 90 23.95 17.42 6.29
N SER A 91 25.20 17.47 6.76
CA SER A 91 25.83 16.37 7.51
C SER A 91 26.33 16.83 8.88
N SER A 92 26.09 16.01 9.90
CA SER A 92 26.69 16.10 11.24
C SER A 92 26.94 14.68 11.79
N SER A 93 27.44 14.55 13.03
CA SER A 93 27.52 13.25 13.71
C SER A 93 26.14 12.60 13.91
N HIS A 94 25.08 13.39 14.07
CA HIS A 94 23.74 12.89 14.41
C HIS A 94 22.82 12.67 13.21
N TYR A 95 23.05 13.37 12.10
CA TYR A 95 22.19 13.27 10.93
C TYR A 95 22.93 13.50 9.61
N LEU A 96 22.43 12.85 8.57
CA LEU A 96 22.80 13.06 7.18
C LEU A 96 21.53 13.23 6.35
N ILE A 97 21.32 14.42 5.82
CA ILE A 97 20.13 14.79 5.06
C ILE A 97 20.54 15.10 3.63
N ALA A 98 19.96 14.41 2.66
CA ALA A 98 20.13 14.65 1.23
C ALA A 98 18.77 15.00 0.60
N ARG A 99 18.65 16.18 0.00
CA ARG A 99 17.39 16.67 -0.59
C ARG A 99 17.58 17.21 -1.99
N THR A 100 16.72 16.77 -2.90
CA THR A 100 16.49 17.47 -4.17
C THR A 100 15.67 18.73 -3.90
N ILE A 101 16.24 19.89 -4.15
CA ILE A 101 15.51 21.16 -4.13
C ILE A 101 15.09 21.49 -5.56
N VAL A 102 13.79 21.58 -5.78
CA VAL A 102 13.23 22.07 -7.05
C VAL A 102 12.57 23.41 -6.74
N ASP A 103 12.83 24.42 -7.58
CA ASP A 103 12.29 25.78 -7.48
C ASP A 103 12.91 26.68 -6.40
N LYS A 104 14.23 26.91 -6.46
CA LYS A 104 14.98 27.79 -5.53
C LYS A 104 14.42 29.22 -5.31
N ASN A 105 13.54 29.74 -6.17
CA ASN A 105 13.27 31.18 -6.28
C ASN A 105 11.79 31.61 -6.29
N LYS A 106 10.85 30.86 -5.71
CA LYS A 106 9.43 31.23 -5.77
C LYS A 106 8.69 31.22 -4.44
N SER A 107 7.81 32.21 -4.27
CA SER A 107 6.99 32.40 -3.08
C SER A 107 6.03 31.22 -2.87
N GLN A 108 5.64 31.02 -1.60
CA GLN A 108 4.80 29.91 -1.13
C GLN A 108 3.45 29.78 -1.88
N LEU A 109 2.93 30.89 -2.41
CA LEU A 109 1.69 30.96 -3.20
C LEU A 109 1.85 30.49 -4.66
N GLU A 110 3.02 30.69 -5.29
CA GLU A 110 3.27 30.20 -6.66
C GLU A 110 3.55 28.70 -6.70
N ALA A 111 4.12 28.14 -5.63
CA ALA A 111 4.37 26.72 -5.48
C ALA A 111 3.05 25.89 -5.42
N GLU A 112 1.98 26.45 -4.85
CA GLU A 112 0.66 25.80 -4.83
C GLU A 112 -0.04 25.86 -6.19
N PHE A 113 0.10 26.97 -6.92
CA PHE A 113 -0.50 27.13 -8.25
C PHE A 113 0.14 26.21 -9.31
N GLN A 114 1.43 25.85 -9.13
CA GLN A 114 2.12 24.91 -10.02
C GLN A 114 1.91 23.44 -9.67
N ARG A 115 1.65 23.09 -8.39
CA ARG A 115 1.19 21.73 -8.04
C ARG A 115 -0.08 21.32 -8.80
N PHE A 116 -0.93 22.30 -9.13
CA PHE A 116 -2.13 22.09 -9.95
C PHE A 116 -1.83 21.94 -11.46
N LYS A 117 -0.71 22.51 -11.93
CA LYS A 117 -0.24 22.43 -13.32
C LYS A 117 0.64 21.21 -13.60
N GLU A 118 1.41 20.73 -12.62
CA GLU A 118 2.17 19.47 -12.69
C GLU A 118 1.26 18.26 -12.98
N THR A 119 0.02 18.29 -12.49
CA THR A 119 -1.02 17.28 -12.82
C THR A 119 -1.54 17.38 -14.26
N LEU A 120 -1.29 18.49 -14.97
CA LEU A 120 -1.89 18.82 -16.28
C LEU A 120 -0.88 18.98 -17.42
N LEU A 121 0.43 19.07 -17.16
CA LEU A 121 1.43 19.47 -18.17
C LEU A 121 2.57 18.46 -18.33
N GLN A 122 2.28 17.29 -18.93
CA GLN A 122 3.27 16.45 -19.60
C GLN A 122 3.61 16.94 -21.03
N ALA A 123 3.33 18.20 -21.37
CA ALA A 123 3.33 18.60 -22.78
C ALA A 123 4.71 18.96 -23.36
N ASP A 124 5.71 19.35 -22.55
CA ASP A 124 6.88 20.07 -23.09
C ASP A 124 8.30 19.73 -22.54
N GLY A 125 8.46 18.93 -21.47
CA GLY A 125 9.77 18.56 -20.93
C GLY A 125 9.73 17.48 -19.84
N THR A 126 10.86 16.80 -19.59
CA THR A 126 11.01 15.71 -18.62
C THR A 126 12.18 15.98 -17.67
N ILE A 127 12.02 15.66 -16.39
CA ILE A 127 13.06 15.73 -15.35
C ILE A 127 13.14 14.36 -14.69
N GLU A 128 14.31 13.76 -14.68
CA GLU A 128 14.61 12.47 -14.04
C GLU A 128 15.84 12.63 -13.16
N ILE A 129 15.71 12.36 -11.87
CA ILE A 129 16.77 12.50 -10.88
C ILE A 129 16.87 11.17 -10.14
N ASP A 130 17.70 10.29 -10.66
CA ASP A 130 17.90 8.97 -10.10
C ASP A 130 18.95 9.01 -8.99
N TYR A 131 18.62 8.38 -7.87
CA TYR A 131 19.51 8.18 -6.74
C TYR A 131 19.88 6.70 -6.67
N LYS A 132 21.17 6.41 -6.63
CA LYS A 132 21.70 5.14 -6.13
C LYS A 132 22.51 5.42 -4.89
N VAL A 133 22.09 4.87 -3.76
CA VAL A 133 22.66 5.18 -2.45
C VAL A 133 23.13 3.90 -1.79
N TRP A 134 24.42 3.86 -1.45
CA TRP A 134 24.98 2.82 -0.60
C TRP A 134 24.99 3.28 0.84
N VAL A 135 24.42 2.47 1.74
CA VAL A 135 24.13 2.85 3.12
C VAL A 135 24.44 1.67 4.06
N PRO A 136 24.94 1.90 5.28
CA PRO A 136 25.06 0.83 6.27
C PRO A 136 23.67 0.30 6.66
N ALA A 137 23.54 -1.01 6.82
CA ALA A 137 22.24 -1.66 7.00
C ALA A 137 21.54 -1.36 8.35
N SER A 138 22.25 -0.79 9.32
CA SER A 138 21.78 -0.63 10.72
C SER A 138 21.26 0.76 11.07
N ASN A 139 21.63 1.79 10.31
CA ASN A 139 21.26 3.17 10.63
C ASN A 139 19.74 3.38 10.59
N SER A 140 19.25 4.42 11.27
CA SER A 140 17.87 4.86 11.06
C SER A 140 17.78 5.54 9.70
N LEU A 141 16.83 5.09 8.87
CA LEU A 141 16.67 5.56 7.50
C LEU A 141 15.27 6.10 7.25
N LYS A 142 15.20 7.27 6.61
CA LYS A 142 13.96 7.84 6.10
C LYS A 142 14.12 8.16 4.62
N VAL A 143 13.19 7.67 3.81
CA VAL A 143 13.16 7.90 2.37
C VAL A 143 11.80 8.47 1.98
N GLU A 144 11.81 9.60 1.32
CA GLU A 144 10.62 10.25 0.78
C GLU A 144 10.79 10.41 -0.74
N ASN A 145 9.89 9.83 -1.54
CA ASN A 145 9.87 10.01 -2.99
C ASN A 145 8.45 10.33 -3.48
N LYS A 146 8.32 11.20 -4.49
CA LYS A 146 7.00 11.69 -4.97
C LYS A 146 6.58 11.18 -6.34
N PHE A 147 7.53 10.92 -7.22
CA PHE A 147 7.31 10.46 -8.58
C PHE A 147 8.49 9.58 -8.99
N GLY A 148 8.29 8.27 -8.91
CA GLY A 148 9.33 7.29 -9.22
C GLY A 148 9.42 6.20 -8.15
N ASP A 149 10.14 5.13 -8.49
CA ASP A 149 10.15 3.92 -7.68
C ASP A 149 11.17 4.01 -6.53
N ILE A 150 10.97 3.18 -5.51
CA ILE A 150 11.95 2.95 -4.44
C ILE A 150 12.30 1.47 -4.44
N TYR A 151 13.59 1.16 -4.50
CA TYR A 151 14.13 -0.20 -4.42
C TYR A 151 15.01 -0.32 -3.19
N ILE A 152 14.77 -1.32 -2.35
CA ILE A 152 15.52 -1.55 -1.12
C ILE A 152 15.87 -3.03 -1.00
N ASP A 153 17.14 -3.32 -0.80
CA ASP A 153 17.60 -4.66 -0.42
C ASP A 153 17.27 -4.96 1.06
N ASP A 154 17.95 -5.92 1.67
CA ASP A 154 17.80 -6.25 3.08
C ASP A 154 18.23 -5.07 3.96
N TYR A 155 17.36 -4.69 4.89
CA TYR A 155 17.59 -3.57 5.81
C TYR A 155 17.32 -3.96 7.26
N ASN A 156 18.30 -3.69 8.13
CA ASN A 156 18.28 -4.11 9.54
C ASN A 156 18.00 -2.97 10.53
N GLY A 157 18.10 -1.72 10.07
CA GLY A 157 17.78 -0.53 10.84
C GLY A 157 16.29 -0.19 10.82
N PRO A 158 15.84 0.71 11.72
CA PRO A 158 14.51 1.31 11.61
C PRO A 158 14.36 2.07 10.29
N ILE A 159 13.22 1.90 9.61
CA ILE A 159 12.99 2.54 8.31
C ILE A 159 11.63 3.22 8.22
N THR A 160 11.60 4.42 7.67
CA THR A 160 10.37 5.13 7.29
C THR A 160 10.39 5.44 5.80
N ILE A 161 9.36 5.00 5.08
CA ILE A 161 9.21 5.20 3.64
C ILE A 161 7.93 5.97 3.38
N GLY A 162 8.05 7.13 2.74
CA GLY A 162 6.94 7.85 2.13
C GLY A 162 7.07 7.80 0.62
N LEU A 163 6.05 7.24 -0.03
CA LEU A 163 6.02 7.13 -1.48
C LEU A 163 4.68 7.63 -2.03
N SER A 164 4.77 8.48 -3.03
CA SER A 164 3.64 8.83 -3.88
C SER A 164 3.94 8.48 -5.33
N ASN A 165 2.90 8.14 -6.11
CA ASN A 165 2.97 7.97 -7.57
C ASN A 165 4.17 7.12 -8.06
N GLY A 166 4.33 5.93 -7.50
CA GLY A 166 5.46 5.04 -7.83
C GLY A 166 5.28 3.66 -7.24
N LYS A 167 6.31 2.81 -7.36
CA LYS A 167 6.33 1.47 -6.79
C LYS A 167 7.45 1.30 -5.77
N LEU A 168 7.13 0.74 -4.62
CA LEU A 168 8.09 0.28 -3.63
C LEU A 168 8.35 -1.22 -3.82
N LYS A 169 9.61 -1.60 -3.98
CA LYS A 169 10.05 -2.99 -3.89
C LYS A 169 11.10 -3.12 -2.81
N ALA A 170 10.79 -3.90 -1.77
CA ALA A 170 11.72 -4.16 -0.67
C ALA A 170 11.89 -5.66 -0.43
N HIS A 171 13.09 -6.09 -0.05
CA HIS A 171 13.33 -7.47 0.36
C HIS A 171 12.98 -7.66 1.84
N ASP A 172 13.95 -7.86 2.74
CA ASP A 172 13.68 -8.10 4.16
C ASP A 172 13.89 -6.86 5.03
N LEU A 173 12.81 -6.44 5.71
CA LEU A 173 12.82 -5.35 6.68
C LEU A 173 12.73 -5.94 8.10
N THR A 174 13.89 -6.15 8.72
CA THR A 174 13.99 -6.99 9.93
C THR A 174 13.67 -6.24 11.23
N ASN A 175 13.56 -4.92 11.17
CA ASN A 175 13.29 -4.03 12.31
C ASN A 175 11.97 -3.25 12.13
N GLN A 176 11.76 -2.20 12.92
CA GLN A 176 10.57 -1.37 12.82
C GLN A 176 10.53 -0.63 11.47
N ALA A 177 9.49 -0.91 10.69
CA ALA A 177 9.20 -0.22 9.44
C ALA A 177 7.93 0.64 9.54
N THR A 178 7.93 1.80 8.90
CA THR A 178 6.73 2.61 8.67
C THR A 178 6.61 2.92 7.19
N ILE A 179 5.55 2.46 6.54
CA ILE A 179 5.34 2.60 5.11
C ILE A 179 4.10 3.48 4.88
N LYS A 180 4.24 4.55 4.10
CA LYS A 180 3.15 5.45 3.72
C LYS A 180 3.06 5.52 2.20
N LEU A 181 1.95 5.05 1.65
CA LEU A 181 1.69 4.99 0.22
C LEU A 181 0.50 5.88 -0.13
N ASN A 182 0.67 6.76 -1.12
CA ASN A 182 -0.41 7.56 -1.69
C ASN A 182 -0.37 7.43 -3.21
N PHE A 183 -1.38 6.78 -3.80
CA PHE A 183 -1.37 6.50 -5.24
C PHE A 183 -0.10 5.74 -5.66
N ALA A 184 0.33 4.79 -4.85
CA ALA A 184 1.59 4.07 -5.01
C ALA A 184 1.46 2.61 -4.58
N ASP A 185 2.13 1.71 -5.29
CA ASP A 185 2.04 0.27 -4.98
C ASP A 185 3.27 -0.19 -4.21
N ALA A 186 3.16 -1.27 -3.44
CA ALA A 186 4.30 -1.88 -2.78
C ALA A 186 4.29 -3.40 -2.82
N SER A 187 5.49 -3.98 -2.95
CA SER A 187 5.76 -5.41 -2.81
C SER A 187 6.94 -5.60 -1.87
N ILE A 188 6.69 -6.25 -0.73
CA ILE A 188 7.68 -6.47 0.32
C ILE A 188 7.78 -7.97 0.64
N ASN A 189 9.01 -8.50 0.71
CA ASN A 189 9.22 -9.92 0.99
C ASN A 189 8.96 -10.24 2.48
N SER A 190 9.58 -9.50 3.40
CA SER A 190 9.27 -9.67 4.82
C SER A 190 9.34 -8.39 5.65
N MET A 191 8.49 -8.34 6.67
CA MET A 191 8.47 -7.27 7.66
C MET A 191 8.28 -7.84 9.05
N LYS A 192 9.20 -7.56 9.97
CA LYS A 192 9.05 -8.03 11.35
C LYS A 192 8.02 -7.21 12.12
N LYS A 193 8.19 -5.89 12.18
CA LYS A 193 7.27 -4.99 12.89
C LYS A 193 6.97 -3.77 12.05
N GLY A 194 5.69 -3.44 11.88
CA GLY A 194 5.30 -2.49 10.84
C GLY A 194 4.08 -1.65 11.17
N ARG A 195 4.10 -0.42 10.67
CA ARG A 195 2.88 0.38 10.43
C ARG A 195 2.79 0.69 8.96
N ILE A 196 1.63 0.42 8.37
CA ILE A 196 1.39 0.64 6.95
C ILE A 196 0.18 1.56 6.83
N PHE A 197 0.35 2.62 6.04
CA PHE A 197 -0.70 3.57 5.70
C PHE A 197 -0.85 3.57 4.19
N THR A 198 -2.03 3.22 3.68
CA THR A 198 -2.29 3.18 2.23
C THR A 198 -3.49 4.01 1.85
N ASN A 199 -3.41 4.70 0.72
CA ASN A 199 -4.51 5.48 0.17
C ASN A 199 -4.48 5.39 -1.36
N TYR A 200 -5.48 4.71 -1.94
CA TYR A 200 -5.54 4.41 -3.37
C TYR A 200 -4.30 3.65 -3.84
N SER A 201 -4.03 2.48 -3.27
CA SER A 201 -2.73 1.80 -3.42
C SER A 201 -2.89 0.28 -3.34
N ASP A 202 -2.06 -0.45 -4.09
CA ASP A 202 -1.98 -1.91 -3.99
C ASP A 202 -0.78 -2.31 -3.11
N PHE A 203 -1.03 -3.13 -2.07
CA PHE A 203 0.00 -3.55 -1.13
C PHE A 203 0.10 -5.07 -1.04
N TYR A 204 1.30 -5.60 -1.34
CA TYR A 204 1.64 -7.00 -1.22
C TYR A 204 2.73 -7.23 -0.17
N LEU A 205 2.47 -8.15 0.78
CA LEU A 205 3.45 -8.59 1.77
C LEU A 205 3.46 -10.11 1.89
N LYS A 206 4.63 -10.71 1.67
CA LYS A 206 4.74 -12.18 1.74
C LYS A 206 4.79 -12.69 3.18
N LYS A 207 5.63 -12.14 4.05
CA LYS A 207 5.72 -12.62 5.44
C LYS A 207 5.75 -11.47 6.45
N ALA A 208 4.96 -11.61 7.51
CA ALA A 208 4.90 -10.63 8.57
C ALA A 208 4.87 -11.23 9.98
N ASP A 209 5.46 -10.55 10.95
CA ASP A 209 5.23 -10.88 12.37
C ASP A 209 4.11 -9.99 12.93
N ASP A 210 4.38 -8.73 13.32
CA ASP A 210 3.41 -7.83 13.93
C ASP A 210 3.16 -6.57 13.08
N ILE A 211 2.01 -6.47 12.42
CA ILE A 211 1.70 -5.37 11.50
C ILE A 211 0.40 -4.67 11.89
N ARG A 212 0.45 -3.33 11.87
CA ARG A 212 -0.76 -2.48 11.91
C ARG A 212 -0.97 -1.81 10.57
N ILE A 213 -2.19 -1.88 10.05
CA ILE A 213 -2.56 -1.35 8.74
C ILE A 213 -3.70 -0.36 8.92
N SER A 214 -3.56 0.82 8.32
CA SER A 214 -4.66 1.77 8.13
C SER A 214 -4.77 2.07 6.64
N SER A 215 -5.87 1.65 6.03
CA SER A 215 -6.06 1.68 4.59
C SER A 215 -7.32 2.44 4.20
N LYS A 216 -7.27 3.00 2.98
CA LYS A 216 -8.43 3.59 2.32
C LYS A 216 -8.40 3.35 0.82
N SER A 217 -9.50 2.84 0.27
CA SER A 217 -9.68 2.64 -1.18
C SER A 217 -8.51 1.89 -1.84
N SER A 218 -8.03 0.83 -1.20
CA SER A 218 -6.80 0.09 -1.50
C SER A 218 -7.07 -1.42 -1.62
N GLU A 219 -6.18 -2.15 -2.30
CA GLU A 219 -6.17 -3.61 -2.35
C GLU A 219 -4.95 -4.13 -1.57
N ILE A 220 -5.17 -5.00 -0.60
CA ILE A 220 -4.12 -5.52 0.29
C ILE A 220 -4.10 -7.05 0.21
N GLU A 221 -2.92 -7.60 -0.11
CA GLU A 221 -2.64 -9.03 -0.10
C GLU A 221 -1.51 -9.37 0.89
N ILE A 222 -1.76 -10.29 1.81
CA ILE A 222 -0.76 -10.79 2.75
C ILE A 222 -0.77 -12.32 2.76
N ILE A 223 0.40 -12.92 2.57
CA ILE A 223 0.51 -14.39 2.47
C ILE A 223 0.57 -15.02 3.87
N GLU A 224 1.52 -14.61 4.71
CA GLU A 224 1.68 -15.15 6.07
C GLU A 224 1.84 -14.03 7.09
N SER A 225 1.12 -14.12 8.21
CA SER A 225 1.27 -13.17 9.32
C SER A 225 1.03 -13.81 10.69
N LYS A 226 1.73 -13.32 11.73
CA LYS A 226 1.44 -13.73 13.12
C LYS A 226 0.34 -12.86 13.73
N SER A 227 0.47 -11.54 13.66
CA SER A 227 -0.50 -10.62 14.24
C SER A 227 -0.79 -9.46 13.30
N LEU A 228 -2.06 -9.28 12.94
CA LEU A 228 -2.55 -8.16 12.15
C LEU A 228 -3.57 -7.35 12.94
N THR A 229 -3.38 -6.03 12.97
CA THR A 229 -4.41 -5.06 13.36
C THR A 229 -4.76 -4.19 12.15
N ILE A 230 -6.03 -4.13 11.76
CA ILE A 230 -6.47 -3.51 10.52
C ILE A 230 -7.58 -2.48 10.80
N ASP A 231 -7.41 -1.25 10.33
CA ASP A 231 -8.46 -0.22 10.17
C ASP A 231 -8.66 0.04 8.68
N SER A 232 -9.82 -0.35 8.15
CA SER A 232 -10.10 -0.42 6.73
C SER A 232 -11.31 0.41 6.32
N ARG A 233 -11.20 1.14 5.22
CA ARG A 233 -12.30 1.92 4.63
C ARG A 233 -12.31 1.81 3.11
N ARG A 234 -13.33 1.13 2.57
CA ARG A 234 -13.52 0.94 1.13
C ARG A 234 -12.40 0.10 0.49
N ASP A 235 -11.88 -0.88 1.21
CA ASP A 235 -10.74 -1.69 0.75
C ASP A 235 -11.15 -3.10 0.33
N LYS A 236 -10.19 -3.81 -0.24
CA LYS A 236 -10.24 -5.24 -0.47
C LYS A 236 -9.06 -5.92 0.20
N PHE A 237 -9.32 -6.86 1.10
CA PHE A 237 -8.30 -7.64 1.79
C PHE A 237 -8.33 -9.09 1.33
N ARG A 238 -7.15 -9.63 0.96
CA ARG A 238 -6.92 -11.06 0.73
C ARG A 238 -5.76 -11.53 1.61
N LEU A 239 -6.10 -12.29 2.65
CA LEU A 239 -5.12 -12.88 3.56
C LEU A 239 -5.09 -14.39 3.31
N ARG A 240 -3.90 -14.97 3.16
CA ARG A 240 -3.79 -16.43 2.99
C ARG A 240 -3.74 -17.14 4.35
N GLU A 241 -2.82 -16.78 5.21
CA GLU A 241 -2.72 -17.37 6.56
C GLU A 241 -2.39 -16.30 7.59
N SER A 242 -3.14 -16.30 8.70
CA SER A 242 -2.84 -15.43 9.85
C SER A 242 -3.09 -16.16 11.17
N GLU A 243 -2.19 -15.97 12.13
CA GLU A 243 -2.39 -16.53 13.47
C GLU A 243 -3.45 -15.74 14.26
N GLN A 244 -3.29 -14.41 14.30
CA GLN A 244 -4.18 -13.50 15.01
C GLN A 244 -4.59 -12.33 14.12
N VAL A 245 -5.88 -12.01 14.08
CA VAL A 245 -6.40 -10.88 13.32
C VAL A 245 -7.39 -10.07 14.16
N GLU A 246 -7.16 -8.78 14.25
CA GLU A 246 -8.12 -7.79 14.70
C GLU A 246 -8.41 -6.80 13.56
N ALA A 247 -9.65 -6.74 13.10
CA ALA A 247 -10.02 -5.93 11.95
C ALA A 247 -11.30 -5.13 12.19
N ASP A 248 -11.18 -3.81 12.06
CA ASP A 248 -12.28 -2.85 11.99
C ASP A 248 -12.43 -2.40 10.54
N ALA A 249 -13.57 -2.69 9.93
CA ALA A 249 -13.74 -2.48 8.49
C ALA A 249 -15.08 -1.86 8.13
N SER A 250 -15.08 -0.91 7.20
CA SER A 250 -16.29 -0.34 6.61
C SER A 250 -16.23 -0.31 5.09
N PHE A 251 -17.33 -0.67 4.41
CA PHE A 251 -17.39 -0.74 2.94
C PHE A 251 -16.31 -1.66 2.34
N THR A 252 -15.92 -2.71 3.06
CA THR A 252 -14.73 -3.53 2.77
C THR A 252 -15.12 -4.97 2.47
N SER A 253 -14.47 -5.56 1.47
CA SER A 253 -14.49 -7.01 1.22
C SER A 253 -13.26 -7.63 1.86
N PHE A 254 -13.45 -8.65 2.70
CA PHE A 254 -12.37 -9.26 3.47
C PHE A 254 -12.42 -10.78 3.36
N ARG A 255 -11.37 -11.36 2.79
CA ARG A 255 -11.19 -12.80 2.70
C ARG A 255 -9.93 -13.22 3.41
N LEU A 256 -10.06 -14.19 4.32
CA LEU A 256 -8.96 -14.86 4.98
C LEU A 256 -9.08 -16.37 4.76
N ASN A 257 -8.11 -16.96 4.06
CA ASN A 257 -8.18 -18.38 3.72
C ASN A 257 -7.99 -19.25 4.97
N LYS A 258 -7.05 -18.93 5.85
CA LYS A 258 -6.79 -19.72 7.07
C LYS A 258 -6.52 -18.86 8.31
N LEU A 259 -7.38 -18.99 9.30
CA LEU A 259 -7.21 -18.43 10.64
C LEU A 259 -6.70 -19.50 11.61
N ILE A 260 -5.55 -19.28 12.26
CA ILE A 260 -4.94 -20.29 13.14
C ILE A 260 -5.45 -20.22 14.58
N ASP A 261 -5.48 -19.03 15.19
CA ASP A 261 -5.74 -18.92 16.64
C ASP A 261 -6.91 -18.00 16.98
N ARG A 262 -6.79 -16.68 16.71
CA ARG A 262 -7.75 -15.69 17.21
C ARG A 262 -8.20 -14.69 16.17
N GLY A 263 -9.51 -14.45 16.11
CA GLY A 263 -10.12 -13.49 15.19
C GLY A 263 -11.07 -12.54 15.90
N THR A 264 -10.92 -11.24 15.69
CA THR A 264 -11.85 -10.20 16.11
C THR A 264 -12.19 -9.33 14.91
N PHE A 265 -13.45 -9.36 14.48
CA PHE A 265 -13.90 -8.66 13.27
C PHE A 265 -15.07 -7.74 13.61
N ARG A 266 -14.94 -6.44 13.37
CA ARG A 266 -15.98 -5.42 13.55
C ARG A 266 -16.27 -4.74 12.23
N PHE A 267 -17.32 -5.18 11.55
CA PHE A 267 -17.58 -4.88 10.14
C PHE A 267 -18.91 -4.13 9.96
N ALA A 268 -18.91 -3.14 9.08
CA ALA A 268 -20.11 -2.43 8.66
C ALA A 268 -20.14 -2.24 7.15
N TYR A 269 -21.22 -2.69 6.49
CA TYR A 269 -21.40 -2.60 5.04
C TYR A 269 -20.27 -3.32 4.28
N GLY A 270 -20.38 -4.62 4.03
CA GLY A 270 -19.33 -5.36 3.32
C GLY A 270 -19.48 -6.86 3.44
N ASP A 271 -18.38 -7.58 3.27
CA ASP A 271 -18.34 -9.03 3.36
C ASP A 271 -17.11 -9.52 4.15
N LEU A 272 -17.31 -10.58 4.92
CA LEU A 272 -16.28 -11.30 5.66
C LEU A 272 -16.36 -12.78 5.32
N GLU A 273 -15.30 -13.31 4.72
CA GLU A 273 -15.15 -14.73 4.40
C GLU A 273 -13.93 -15.31 5.10
N LEU A 274 -14.17 -16.27 6.01
CA LEU A 274 -13.14 -17.09 6.65
C LEU A 274 -13.22 -18.51 6.11
N GLU A 275 -12.34 -18.89 5.19
CA GLU A 275 -12.46 -20.16 4.45
C GLU A 275 -12.00 -21.39 5.24
N GLN A 276 -11.16 -21.22 6.26
CA GLN A 276 -10.73 -22.31 7.13
C GLN A 276 -10.32 -21.77 8.49
N ILE A 277 -11.09 -22.12 9.51
CA ILE A 277 -10.73 -21.87 10.91
C ILE A 277 -10.12 -23.15 11.48
N ALA A 278 -8.90 -23.05 12.01
CA ALA A 278 -8.16 -24.19 12.56
C ALA A 278 -8.92 -24.85 13.72
N PRO A 279 -8.76 -26.17 13.95
CA PRO A 279 -9.57 -26.90 14.93
C PRO A 279 -9.37 -26.44 16.38
N ASP A 280 -8.14 -26.04 16.71
CA ASP A 280 -7.74 -25.67 18.07
C ASP A 280 -7.74 -24.16 18.35
N PHE A 281 -8.35 -23.36 17.46
CA PHE A 281 -8.46 -21.91 17.62
C PHE A 281 -8.95 -21.53 19.04
N SER A 282 -8.41 -20.46 19.61
CA SER A 282 -8.79 -20.03 20.96
C SER A 282 -10.15 -19.34 20.95
N ASP A 283 -10.31 -18.31 20.12
CA ASP A 283 -11.46 -17.40 20.16
C ASP A 283 -11.78 -16.80 18.79
N LEU A 284 -13.08 -16.63 18.49
CA LEU A 284 -13.58 -15.91 17.34
C LEU A 284 -14.73 -14.99 17.75
N TYR A 285 -14.52 -13.68 17.64
CA TYR A 285 -15.53 -12.65 17.88
C TYR A 285 -15.85 -11.90 16.59
N ILE A 286 -17.12 -11.79 16.26
CA ILE A 286 -17.60 -11.06 15.08
C ILE A 286 -18.73 -10.14 15.49
N GLN A 287 -18.61 -8.87 15.12
CA GLN A 287 -19.68 -7.89 15.17
C GLN A 287 -19.91 -7.34 13.77
N SER A 288 -21.13 -7.50 13.26
CA SER A 288 -21.44 -7.17 11.88
C SER A 288 -22.70 -6.30 11.75
N ARG A 289 -22.67 -5.31 10.86
CA ARG A 289 -23.82 -4.44 10.55
C ARG A 289 -24.00 -4.33 9.04
N THR A 290 -25.09 -4.89 8.51
CA THR A 290 -25.35 -4.93 7.06
C THR A 290 -24.16 -5.54 6.32
N THR A 291 -23.73 -6.71 6.79
CA THR A 291 -22.53 -7.39 6.29
C THR A 291 -22.85 -8.87 6.12
N ASP A 292 -22.41 -9.43 5.01
CA ASP A 292 -22.48 -10.87 4.77
C ASP A 292 -21.27 -11.56 5.38
N VAL A 293 -21.49 -12.54 6.24
CA VAL A 293 -20.44 -13.29 6.91
C VAL A 293 -20.54 -14.76 6.53
N SER A 294 -19.46 -15.32 6.00
CA SER A 294 -19.33 -16.74 5.67
C SER A 294 -18.15 -17.35 6.42
N LEU A 295 -18.44 -18.35 7.26
CA LEU A 295 -17.47 -18.98 8.14
C LEU A 295 -17.41 -20.48 7.85
N PHE A 296 -16.20 -20.97 7.64
CA PHE A 296 -15.94 -22.38 7.40
C PHE A 296 -14.96 -22.92 8.44
N PHE A 297 -15.44 -23.89 9.22
CA PHE A 297 -14.67 -24.50 10.30
C PHE A 297 -14.05 -25.82 9.85
N SER A 298 -12.87 -26.14 10.40
CA SER A 298 -12.28 -27.48 10.26
C SER A 298 -13.26 -28.56 10.76
N PRO A 299 -13.41 -29.70 10.06
CA PRO A 299 -14.19 -30.83 10.54
C PRO A 299 -13.71 -31.38 11.89
N GLU A 300 -12.47 -31.11 12.29
CA GLU A 300 -11.92 -31.58 13.57
C GLU A 300 -12.28 -30.66 14.74
N ALA A 301 -12.79 -29.46 14.46
CA ALA A 301 -13.14 -28.48 15.46
C ALA A 301 -14.27 -28.98 16.38
N LYS A 302 -14.22 -28.58 17.65
CA LYS A 302 -15.27 -28.78 18.64
C LYS A 302 -15.41 -27.54 19.49
N PHE A 303 -16.57 -26.89 19.45
CA PHE A 303 -16.77 -25.65 20.18
C PHE A 303 -18.24 -25.36 20.42
N ASN A 304 -18.49 -24.56 21.45
CA ASN A 304 -19.78 -23.93 21.70
C ASN A 304 -19.82 -22.56 21.01
N PHE A 305 -20.98 -22.16 20.51
CA PHE A 305 -21.20 -20.86 19.87
C PHE A 305 -22.39 -20.11 20.47
N GLU A 306 -22.33 -18.78 20.40
CA GLU A 306 -23.43 -17.88 20.68
C GLU A 306 -23.59 -16.90 19.50
N LEU A 307 -24.81 -16.83 18.94
CA LEU A 307 -25.17 -15.93 17.86
C LEU A 307 -26.34 -15.04 18.31
N THR A 308 -26.09 -13.74 18.40
CA THR A 308 -27.15 -12.74 18.55
C THR A 308 -27.42 -12.12 17.19
N GLU A 309 -28.65 -12.26 16.71
CA GLU A 309 -29.05 -11.80 15.38
C GLU A 309 -30.24 -10.84 15.46
N SER A 310 -30.31 -9.90 14.52
CA SER A 310 -31.47 -9.01 14.36
C SER A 310 -31.69 -8.69 12.89
N LYS A 311 -32.77 -9.24 12.33
CA LYS A 311 -33.14 -9.13 10.90
C LYS A 311 -32.05 -9.69 9.98
N VAL A 312 -31.49 -10.84 10.34
CA VAL A 312 -30.39 -11.49 9.63
C VAL A 312 -30.85 -12.83 9.09
N ASP A 313 -30.45 -13.14 7.86
CA ASP A 313 -30.66 -14.46 7.28
C ASP A 313 -29.57 -15.42 7.76
N VAL A 314 -29.91 -16.30 8.70
CA VAL A 314 -28.97 -17.27 9.30
C VAL A 314 -29.10 -18.63 8.62
N THR A 315 -27.99 -19.14 8.09
CA THR A 315 -27.86 -20.50 7.54
C THR A 315 -26.80 -21.27 8.31
N LEU A 316 -27.19 -22.37 8.95
CA LEU A 316 -26.30 -23.25 9.71
C LEU A 316 -26.14 -24.60 9.00
N GLY A 317 -24.90 -25.07 8.88
CA GLY A 317 -24.58 -26.40 8.37
C GLY A 317 -25.04 -27.52 9.30
N ARG A 318 -25.10 -28.74 8.78
CA ARG A 318 -25.63 -29.93 9.48
C ARG A 318 -24.89 -30.29 10.79
N GLU A 319 -23.62 -29.91 10.87
CA GLU A 319 -22.77 -30.17 12.04
C GLU A 319 -23.04 -29.22 13.23
N LEU A 320 -23.80 -28.14 13.00
CA LEU A 320 -24.21 -27.21 14.06
C LEU A 320 -25.54 -27.65 14.65
N LYS A 321 -25.54 -27.87 15.97
CA LYS A 321 -26.73 -28.20 16.73
C LYS A 321 -27.10 -27.04 17.63
N GLN A 322 -28.31 -26.53 17.43
CA GLN A 322 -28.90 -25.51 18.29
C GLN A 322 -29.46 -26.16 19.56
N THR A 323 -29.08 -25.61 20.71
CA THR A 323 -29.56 -26.06 22.03
C THR A 323 -30.62 -25.12 22.60
N ASP A 324 -30.54 -23.82 22.28
CA ASP A 324 -31.44 -22.81 22.83
C ASP A 324 -31.77 -21.71 21.80
N LYS A 325 -32.96 -21.11 21.94
CA LYS A 325 -33.39 -19.91 21.22
C LYS A 325 -34.14 -18.98 22.18
N GLU A 326 -33.53 -17.84 22.47
CA GLU A 326 -34.13 -16.79 23.29
C GLU A 326 -34.54 -15.60 22.41
N VAL A 327 -35.78 -15.13 22.55
CA VAL A 327 -36.22 -13.87 21.91
C VAL A 327 -35.78 -12.72 22.82
N ILE A 328 -34.81 -11.91 22.39
CA ILE A 328 -34.31 -10.78 23.18
C ILE A 328 -35.24 -9.56 23.03
N ASP A 329 -35.65 -9.26 21.80
CA ASP A 329 -36.51 -8.12 21.50
C ASP A 329 -37.42 -8.42 20.32
N SER A 330 -38.71 -8.60 20.60
CA SER A 330 -39.74 -8.90 19.59
C SER A 330 -39.99 -7.74 18.62
N LYS A 331 -39.77 -6.48 19.03
CA LYS A 331 -39.98 -5.30 18.18
C LYS A 331 -38.89 -5.17 17.11
N ASN A 332 -37.66 -5.57 17.45
CA ASN A 332 -36.52 -5.53 16.55
C ASN A 332 -36.21 -6.86 15.88
N SER A 333 -37.03 -7.89 16.13
CA SER A 333 -36.80 -9.26 15.66
C SER A 333 -35.42 -9.78 16.07
N SER A 334 -35.05 -9.51 17.33
CA SER A 334 -33.76 -9.88 17.90
C SER A 334 -33.84 -11.21 18.63
N ASN A 335 -33.00 -12.18 18.23
CA ASN A 335 -32.92 -13.49 18.84
C ASN A 335 -31.48 -13.82 19.24
N ARG A 336 -31.32 -14.57 20.32
CA ARG A 336 -30.08 -15.24 20.70
C ARG A 336 -30.21 -16.73 20.47
N ILE A 337 -29.22 -17.29 19.78
CA ILE A 337 -29.10 -18.70 19.47
C ILE A 337 -27.83 -19.21 20.14
N LYS A 338 -27.96 -20.28 20.92
CA LYS A 338 -26.83 -21.01 21.49
C LYS A 338 -26.80 -22.42 20.94
N GLY A 339 -25.60 -22.98 20.86
CA GLY A 339 -25.40 -24.33 20.39
C GLY A 339 -23.95 -24.72 20.37
N TYR A 340 -23.68 -25.82 19.66
CA TYR A 340 -22.34 -26.35 19.50
C TYR A 340 -22.11 -26.89 18.09
N PHE A 341 -20.84 -26.96 17.71
CA PHE A 341 -20.36 -27.63 16.50
C PHE A 341 -19.83 -29.02 16.88
N LYS A 342 -20.40 -30.07 16.29
CA LYS A 342 -20.13 -31.51 16.52
C LYS A 342 -20.40 -32.02 17.93
N GLN A 343 -19.74 -31.46 18.94
CA GLN A 343 -19.83 -31.91 20.32
C GLN A 343 -19.89 -30.70 21.27
N GLU A 344 -20.82 -30.75 22.22
CA GLU A 344 -20.89 -29.79 23.31
C GLU A 344 -19.68 -29.93 24.22
N THR A 345 -19.14 -28.81 24.67
CA THR A 345 -17.94 -28.76 25.51
C THR A 345 -18.24 -28.05 26.83
N ASP A 346 -17.48 -28.34 27.88
CA ASP A 346 -17.59 -27.59 29.16
C ASP A 346 -16.96 -26.19 29.11
N LYS A 347 -16.39 -25.81 27.95
CA LYS A 347 -15.70 -24.53 27.75
C LYS A 347 -16.69 -23.42 27.40
N LYS A 348 -16.28 -22.17 27.67
CA LYS A 348 -17.01 -20.97 27.22
C LYS A 348 -17.23 -20.98 25.70
N HIS A 349 -18.23 -20.24 25.22
CA HIS A 349 -18.48 -20.04 23.78
C HIS A 349 -17.23 -19.45 23.11
N LYS A 350 -16.52 -20.27 22.32
CA LYS A 350 -15.35 -19.86 21.56
C LYS A 350 -15.73 -18.98 20.37
N VAL A 351 -16.94 -19.15 19.84
CA VAL A 351 -17.47 -18.35 18.73
C VAL A 351 -18.59 -17.48 19.23
N GLN A 352 -18.45 -16.16 19.07
CA GLN A 352 -19.45 -15.17 19.45
C GLN A 352 -19.71 -14.25 18.26
N ILE A 353 -20.96 -14.17 17.83
CA ILE A 353 -21.37 -13.39 16.67
C ILE A 353 -22.52 -12.47 17.05
N ASN A 354 -22.36 -11.17 16.82
CA ASN A 354 -23.38 -10.15 17.00
C ASN A 354 -23.68 -9.50 15.64
N ALA A 355 -24.80 -9.87 15.02
CA ALA A 355 -25.12 -9.48 13.66
C ALA A 355 -26.42 -8.66 13.58
N THR A 356 -26.40 -7.57 12.82
CA THR A 356 -27.58 -6.73 12.54
C THR A 356 -27.71 -6.48 11.03
N ALA A 357 -28.73 -7.05 10.40
CA ALA A 357 -28.92 -7.06 8.95
C ALA A 357 -27.77 -7.70 8.13
N GLY A 358 -28.10 -8.31 6.99
CA GLY A 358 -27.18 -9.11 6.16
C GLY A 358 -27.42 -10.60 6.35
N SER A 359 -26.45 -11.43 5.97
CA SER A 359 -26.53 -12.88 6.11
C SER A 359 -25.37 -13.45 6.93
N ILE A 360 -25.66 -14.52 7.68
CA ILE A 360 -24.65 -15.30 8.41
C ILE A 360 -24.74 -16.74 7.91
N ARG A 361 -23.63 -17.23 7.36
CA ARG A 361 -23.50 -18.61 6.88
C ARG A 361 -22.37 -19.30 7.63
N ILE A 362 -22.69 -20.39 8.30
CA ILE A 362 -21.70 -21.17 9.07
C ILE A 362 -21.72 -22.61 8.60
N PHE A 363 -20.58 -23.10 8.12
CA PHE A 363 -20.42 -24.43 7.55
C PHE A 363 -19.19 -25.15 8.09
N SER A 364 -19.15 -26.46 7.87
CA SER A 364 -17.93 -27.26 7.88
C SER A 364 -17.36 -27.28 6.47
N ASN A 365 -16.04 -27.23 6.34
CA ASN A 365 -15.36 -27.62 5.09
C ASN A 365 -15.58 -29.09 4.75
#